data_AF-A0A355B7P5-F1
#
_entry.id   AF-A0A355B7P5-F1
#
_cell.length_a   1.000
_cell.length_b   1.000
_cell.length_c   1.000
_cell.angle_alpha   90.00
_cell.angle_beta   90.00
_cell.angle_gamma   90.00
#
_symmetry.space_group_name_H-M   'P 1'
#
loop_
_entity.id
_entity.type
_entity.pdbx_description
1 polymer ?
#
loop_
_entity_poly.entity_id
_entity_poly.type
_entity_poly.pdbx_seq_one_letter_code
_entity_poly.pdbx_strand_id
1 'polypeptide(L)'
;YPDDYERDQTRKYIFIALLTALYKIPENDIATNNNSEYFLIPENKVSFFDILYKNVKINTNGIEKIVNFATQYKEKVENGNIIFEPFMVSINDDSHEYFGHLSYDLNGRMFRSDLCTVPTDGVKSDFFAGDDMKFVNGLLVK
;
A
#
# COMPACT_ATOMS: atom_id res chain seq x y z
N TYR A 1 14.91 -10.62 -8.61
CA TYR A 1 15.11 -11.82 -9.45
C TYR A 1 13.80 -12.60 -9.40
N PRO A 2 13.31 -13.24 -10.48
CA PRO A 2 12.07 -14.00 -10.42
C PRO A 2 12.09 -15.02 -9.28
N ASP A 3 10.98 -15.12 -8.52
CA ASP A 3 10.79 -16.06 -7.39
C ASP A 3 11.81 -15.94 -6.22
N ASP A 4 12.59 -14.85 -6.16
CA ASP A 4 13.56 -14.56 -5.09
C ASP A 4 12.91 -13.74 -3.98
N TYR A 5 11.88 -14.31 -3.33
CA TYR A 5 11.13 -13.61 -2.29
C TYR A 5 12.03 -13.20 -1.12
N GLU A 6 12.94 -14.09 -0.71
CA GLU A 6 13.90 -13.81 0.37
C GLU A 6 14.91 -12.73 -0.04
N ARG A 7 15.02 -12.38 -1.33
CA ARG A 7 15.91 -11.38 -1.94
C ARG A 7 17.39 -11.72 -1.88
N ASP A 8 17.79 -12.99 -1.84
CA ASP A 8 19.20 -13.39 -1.78
C ASP A 8 19.95 -13.05 -3.05
N GLN A 9 19.39 -13.38 -4.21
CA GLN A 9 20.02 -13.03 -5.49
C GLN A 9 20.01 -11.52 -5.71
N THR A 10 18.90 -10.88 -5.37
CA THR A 10 18.73 -9.44 -5.48
C THR A 10 19.75 -8.70 -4.60
N ARG A 11 19.96 -9.13 -3.34
CA ARG A 11 20.99 -8.58 -2.42
C ARG A 11 22.39 -8.74 -2.98
N LYS A 12 22.73 -9.90 -3.59
CA LYS A 12 24.03 -10.13 -4.23
C LYS A 12 24.29 -9.11 -5.34
N TYR A 13 23.32 -8.87 -6.23
CA TYR A 13 23.49 -7.90 -7.31
C TYR A 13 23.61 -6.46 -6.79
N ILE A 14 22.81 -6.08 -5.79
CA ILE A 14 22.90 -4.77 -5.14
C ILE A 14 24.29 -4.58 -4.53
N PHE A 15 24.82 -5.58 -3.83
CA PHE A 15 26.18 -5.53 -3.27
C PHE A 15 27.24 -5.31 -4.34
N ILE A 16 27.19 -6.06 -5.45
CA ILE A 16 28.13 -5.90 -6.58
C ILE A 16 28.04 -4.49 -7.17
N ALA A 17 26.82 -3.97 -7.37
CA ALA A 17 26.61 -2.62 -7.91
C ALA A 17 27.18 -1.54 -6.98
N LEU A 18 26.89 -1.62 -5.68
CA LEU A 18 27.42 -0.69 -4.68
C LEU A 18 28.95 -0.76 -4.60
N LEU A 19 29.52 -1.95 -4.58
CA LEU A 19 30.97 -2.15 -4.57
C LEU A 19 31.62 -1.55 -5.82
N THR A 20 31.03 -1.80 -7.00
CA THR A 20 31.51 -1.24 -8.28
C THR A 20 31.45 0.28 -8.27
N ALA A 21 30.35 0.86 -7.78
CA ALA A 21 30.22 2.31 -7.65
C ALA A 21 31.34 2.87 -6.76
N LEU A 22 31.58 2.29 -5.58
CA LEU A 22 32.65 2.71 -4.67
C LEU A 22 34.04 2.64 -5.32
N TYR A 23 34.33 1.61 -6.13
CA TYR A 23 35.58 1.51 -6.88
C TYR A 23 35.72 2.56 -7.99
N LYS A 24 34.61 3.07 -8.53
CA LYS A 24 34.58 4.04 -9.63
C LYS A 24 34.52 5.50 -9.18
N ILE A 25 34.15 5.76 -7.92
CA ILE A 25 34.15 7.13 -7.34
C ILE A 25 35.51 7.85 -7.51
N PRO A 26 36.68 7.24 -7.26
CA PRO A 26 37.97 7.93 -7.37
C PRO A 26 38.38 8.29 -8.82
N GLU A 27 37.78 7.64 -9.82
CA GLU A 27 38.11 7.86 -11.25
C GLU A 27 37.29 8.98 -11.89
N ASN A 28 36.24 9.47 -11.21
CA ASN A 28 35.31 10.42 -11.78
C ASN A 28 35.68 11.84 -11.34
N ASP A 29 36.24 12.62 -12.26
CA ASP A 29 36.44 14.06 -12.10
C ASP A 29 35.06 14.74 -12.25
N ILE A 30 34.27 14.78 -11.16
CA ILE A 30 32.91 15.31 -11.17
C ILE A 30 32.97 16.85 -11.20
N ALA A 31 33.43 17.38 -12.32
CA ALA A 31 33.31 18.79 -12.66
C ALA A 31 31.89 19.02 -13.18
N THR A 32 30.92 19.20 -12.28
CA THR A 32 29.75 20.10 -12.38
C THR A 32 28.71 19.74 -11.30
N ASN A 33 28.69 20.55 -10.23
CA ASN A 33 27.67 20.48 -9.19
C ASN A 33 26.44 21.30 -9.60
N ASN A 34 25.50 20.70 -10.32
CA ASN A 34 24.17 21.30 -10.49
C ASN A 34 23.08 20.30 -10.10
N ASN A 35 23.00 19.98 -8.81
CA ASN A 35 22.02 19.04 -8.25
C ASN A 35 20.61 19.67 -8.16
N SER A 36 20.40 20.86 -8.71
CA SER A 36 19.12 21.57 -8.70
C SER A 36 18.02 20.76 -9.38
N GLU A 37 18.33 20.03 -10.46
CA GLU A 37 17.40 19.14 -11.15
C GLU A 37 16.95 17.95 -10.29
N TYR A 38 17.81 17.45 -9.40
CA TYR A 38 17.46 16.35 -8.49
C TYR A 38 16.32 16.76 -7.54
N PHE A 39 16.33 18.01 -7.06
CA PHE A 39 15.29 18.54 -6.19
C PHE A 39 13.98 18.89 -6.92
N LEU A 40 13.96 18.86 -8.25
CA LEU A 40 12.73 18.98 -9.05
C LEU A 40 12.01 17.63 -9.21
N ILE A 41 12.67 16.51 -8.89
CA ILE A 41 12.03 15.20 -8.90
C ILE A 41 10.98 15.18 -7.77
N PRO A 42 9.70 14.92 -8.09
CA PRO A 42 8.66 14.90 -7.08
C PRO A 42 8.91 13.81 -6.04
N GLU A 43 8.54 14.09 -4.79
CA GLU A 43 8.61 13.10 -3.73
C GLU A 43 7.78 11.86 -4.07
N ASN A 44 8.33 10.68 -3.76
CA ASN A 44 7.64 9.42 -3.97
C ASN A 44 6.46 9.32 -2.98
N LYS A 45 5.25 9.58 -3.47
CA LYS A 45 4.00 9.35 -2.72
C LYS A 45 3.54 7.91 -2.93
N VAL A 46 3.14 7.25 -1.85
CA VAL A 46 2.51 5.92 -1.92
C VAL A 46 1.12 6.07 -2.55
N SER A 47 0.98 5.67 -3.81
CA SER A 47 -0.29 5.66 -4.54
C SER A 47 -0.76 4.25 -4.93
N PHE A 48 -0.03 3.21 -4.51
CA PHE A 48 -0.28 1.83 -4.88
C PHE A 48 -0.48 0.97 -3.63
N PHE A 49 -1.61 0.26 -3.57
CA PHE A 49 -2.01 -0.60 -2.47
C PHE A 49 -2.26 -2.04 -2.92
N ASP A 50 -2.50 -2.94 -1.99
CA ASP A 50 -2.85 -4.33 -2.35
C ASP A 50 -4.29 -4.42 -2.83
N ILE A 51 -5.22 -3.81 -2.10
CA ILE A 51 -6.64 -3.83 -2.44
C ILE A 51 -7.21 -2.43 -2.27
N LEU A 52 -7.92 -1.94 -3.29
CA LEU A 52 -8.58 -0.64 -3.27
C LEU A 52 -10.10 -0.81 -3.25
N TYR A 53 -10.78 -0.17 -2.31
CA TYR A 53 -12.25 -0.13 -2.25
C TYR A 53 -12.74 1.28 -2.59
N LYS A 54 -13.55 1.34 -3.65
CA LYS A 54 -14.12 2.58 -4.17
C LYS A 54 -15.58 2.71 -3.79
N ASN A 55 -16.03 3.96 -3.67
CA ASN A 55 -17.43 4.34 -3.46
C ASN A 55 -18.05 3.67 -2.22
N VAL A 56 -17.36 3.71 -1.09
CA VAL A 56 -17.82 3.09 0.15
C VAL A 56 -18.62 4.10 0.96
N LYS A 57 -19.84 3.77 1.34
CA LYS A 57 -20.67 4.66 2.14
C LYS A 57 -20.40 4.45 3.63
N ILE A 58 -20.11 5.52 4.35
CA ILE A 58 -19.87 5.53 5.79
C ILE A 58 -20.84 6.50 6.48
N ASN A 59 -21.10 6.28 7.76
CA ASN A 59 -21.83 7.23 8.60
C ASN A 59 -20.90 7.77 9.68
N THR A 60 -20.68 9.09 9.68
CA THR A 60 -19.89 9.77 10.71
C THR A 60 -20.80 10.76 11.42
N ASN A 61 -21.12 10.49 12.68
CA ASN A 61 -21.94 11.36 13.53
C ASN A 61 -23.29 11.75 12.89
N GLY A 62 -23.95 10.82 12.21
CA GLY A 62 -25.25 11.04 11.56
C GLY A 62 -25.14 11.61 10.14
N ILE A 63 -23.94 11.90 9.64
CA ILE A 63 -23.71 12.39 8.28
C ILE A 63 -23.21 11.23 7.41
N GLU A 64 -23.95 10.92 6.36
CA GLU A 64 -23.51 9.97 5.33
C GLU A 64 -22.46 10.60 4.43
N LYS A 65 -21.37 9.87 4.18
CA LYS A 65 -20.32 10.25 3.24
C LYS A 65 -19.91 9.06 2.40
N ILE A 66 -19.45 9.34 1.18
CA ILE A 66 -18.79 8.35 0.33
C ILE A 66 -17.29 8.56 0.46
N VAL A 67 -16.56 7.48 0.72
CA VAL A 67 -15.11 7.48 0.87
C VAL A 67 -14.50 6.35 0.07
N ASN A 68 -13.22 6.50 -0.25
CA ASN A 68 -12.37 5.43 -0.75
C ASN A 68 -11.37 5.05 0.35
N PHE A 69 -11.02 3.78 0.43
CA PHE A 69 -9.96 3.31 1.32
C PHE A 69 -9.29 2.09 0.71
N ALA A 70 -8.18 1.66 1.29
CA ALA A 70 -7.41 0.53 0.81
C ALA A 70 -7.11 -0.49 1.93
N THR A 71 -6.70 -1.69 1.52
CA THR A 71 -6.00 -2.66 2.36
C THR A 71 -4.55 -2.70 1.93
N GLN A 72 -3.64 -2.71 2.91
CA GLN A 72 -2.24 -3.05 2.74
C GLN A 72 -1.89 -4.22 3.66
N TYR A 73 -1.30 -5.28 3.12
CA TYR A 73 -0.78 -6.39 3.90
C TYR A 73 0.53 -6.00 4.58
N LYS A 74 0.65 -6.36 5.86
CA LYS A 74 1.90 -6.29 6.60
C LYS A 74 2.39 -7.70 6.89
N GLU A 75 3.68 -7.90 6.65
CA GLU A 75 4.36 -9.13 7.01
C GLU A 75 4.55 -9.21 8.52
N LYS A 76 4.22 -10.35 9.10
CA LYS A 76 4.49 -10.69 10.49
C LYS A 76 5.15 -12.06 10.52
N VAL A 77 6.19 -12.19 11.34
CA VAL A 77 6.82 -13.50 11.58
C VAL A 77 6.07 -14.18 12.73
N GLU A 78 5.52 -15.35 12.46
CA GLU A 78 4.81 -16.16 13.45
C GLU A 78 5.24 -17.63 13.29
N ASN A 79 5.76 -18.22 14.37
CA ASN A 79 6.29 -19.59 14.39
C ASN A 79 7.32 -19.90 13.29
N GLY A 80 8.17 -18.92 12.95
CA GLY A 80 9.19 -19.06 11.91
C GLY A 80 8.67 -18.96 10.47
N ASN A 81 7.37 -18.70 10.28
CA ASN A 81 6.78 -18.47 8.97
C ASN A 81 6.39 -16.99 8.82
N ILE A 82 6.44 -16.49 7.59
CA ILE A 82 5.92 -15.17 7.25
C ILE A 82 4.42 -15.30 6.99
N ILE A 83 3.62 -14.56 7.75
CA ILE A 83 2.18 -14.41 7.55
C ILE A 83 1.87 -12.97 7.12
N PHE A 84 0.81 -12.81 6.33
CA PHE A 84 0.36 -11.51 5.86
C PHE A 84 -0.91 -11.10 6.57
N GLU A 85 -0.86 -10.02 7.34
CA GLU A 85 -2.02 -9.46 8.02
C GLU A 85 -2.53 -8.21 7.26
N PRO A 86 -3.81 -8.17 6.88
CA PRO A 86 -4.37 -7.06 6.11
C PRO A 86 -4.81 -5.93 7.03
N PHE A 87 -4.34 -4.72 6.75
CA PHE A 87 -4.70 -3.53 7.48
C PHE A 87 -5.34 -2.48 6.58
N MET A 88 -6.38 -1.82 7.08
CA MET A 88 -7.02 -0.70 6.41
C MET A 88 -6.07 0.51 6.36
N VAL A 89 -6.15 1.24 5.26
CA VAL A 89 -5.42 2.49 4.99
C VAL A 89 -6.40 3.50 4.39
N SER A 90 -6.52 4.66 5.02
CA SER A 90 -7.32 5.79 4.59
C SER A 90 -6.66 6.48 3.41
N ILE A 91 -7.51 6.87 2.46
CA ILE A 91 -7.10 7.63 1.28
C ILE A 91 -7.63 9.05 1.48
N ASN A 92 -6.73 9.99 1.76
CA ASN A 92 -7.07 11.34 2.21
C ASN A 92 -6.82 12.44 1.17
N ASP A 93 -6.26 12.09 0.00
CA ASP A 93 -5.91 13.06 -1.05
C ASP A 93 -6.57 12.69 -2.37
N ASP A 94 -7.71 13.30 -2.68
CA ASP A 94 -8.46 13.09 -3.92
C ASP A 94 -7.80 13.71 -5.17
N SER A 95 -6.68 14.43 -5.02
CA SER A 95 -5.98 15.07 -6.15
C SER A 95 -5.08 14.12 -6.94
N HIS A 96 -4.92 12.87 -6.46
CA HIS A 96 -4.10 11.85 -7.10
C HIS A 96 -4.92 10.56 -7.31
N GLU A 97 -4.60 9.85 -8.38
CA GLU A 97 -5.19 8.55 -8.64
C GLU A 97 -4.48 7.46 -7.81
N TYR A 98 -5.28 6.60 -7.18
CA TYR A 98 -4.80 5.45 -6.42
C TYR A 98 -5.07 4.16 -7.16
N PHE A 99 -4.14 3.24 -7.01
CA PHE A 99 -4.16 1.95 -7.67
C PHE A 99 -4.09 0.84 -6.63
N GLY A 100 -4.70 -0.29 -6.96
CA GLY A 100 -4.60 -1.52 -6.18
C GLY A 100 -4.24 -2.68 -7.09
N HIS A 101 -3.49 -3.68 -6.59
CA HIS A 101 -3.36 -4.96 -7.29
C HIS A 101 -4.74 -5.57 -7.59
N LEU A 102 -5.66 -5.39 -6.65
CA LEU A 102 -7.08 -5.66 -6.80
C LEU A 102 -7.90 -4.40 -6.48
N SER A 103 -9.04 -4.24 -7.14
CA SER A 103 -9.95 -3.12 -6.88
C SER A 103 -11.40 -3.58 -6.86
N TYR A 104 -12.16 -3.09 -5.88
CA TYR A 104 -13.60 -3.32 -5.75
C TYR A 104 -14.33 -1.99 -5.77
N ASP A 105 -15.33 -1.87 -6.64
CA ASP A 105 -16.32 -0.79 -6.54
C ASP A 105 -17.50 -1.28 -5.70
N LEU A 106 -17.71 -0.66 -4.55
CA LEU A 106 -18.77 -1.03 -3.62
C LEU A 106 -20.09 -0.29 -3.92
N ASN A 107 -20.14 0.54 -4.96
CA ASN A 107 -21.36 1.17 -5.49
C ASN A 107 -22.22 1.88 -4.41
N GLY A 108 -21.59 2.55 -3.45
CA GLY A 108 -22.27 3.28 -2.38
C GLY A 108 -22.85 2.39 -1.27
N ARG A 109 -22.43 1.13 -1.16
CA ARG A 109 -22.84 0.23 -0.07
C ARG A 109 -22.28 0.69 1.27
N MET A 110 -23.08 0.47 2.32
CA MET A 110 -22.72 0.84 3.69
C MET A 110 -21.60 -0.04 4.24
N PHE A 111 -20.53 0.59 4.71
CA PHE A 111 -19.48 -0.05 5.48
C PHE A 111 -19.99 -0.44 6.87
N ARG A 112 -19.68 -1.66 7.30
CA ARG A 112 -19.94 -2.17 8.65
C ARG A 112 -18.78 -3.04 9.10
N SER A 113 -18.28 -2.84 10.31
CA SER A 113 -17.27 -3.72 10.90
C SER A 113 -17.53 -3.84 12.40
N ASP A 114 -17.12 -4.96 12.98
CA ASP A 114 -17.13 -5.17 14.44
C ASP A 114 -15.96 -4.46 15.12
N LEU A 115 -14.93 -4.06 14.34
CA LEU A 115 -13.69 -3.46 14.85
C LEU A 115 -13.70 -1.94 14.82
N CYS A 116 -14.46 -1.33 13.89
CA CYS A 116 -14.52 0.12 13.72
C CYS A 116 -15.83 0.56 13.05
N THR A 117 -16.22 1.82 13.28
CA THR A 117 -17.42 2.41 12.66
C THR A 117 -17.17 2.97 11.27
N VAL A 118 -15.91 3.32 10.97
CA VAL A 118 -15.44 3.80 9.68
C VAL A 118 -14.10 3.14 9.35
N PRO A 119 -13.70 3.02 8.07
CA PRO A 119 -12.37 2.53 7.71
C PRO A 119 -11.30 3.34 8.43
N THR A 120 -10.47 2.67 9.23
CA THR A 120 -9.53 3.32 10.15
C THR A 120 -8.15 2.70 10.00
N ASP A 121 -7.13 3.55 9.88
CA ASP A 121 -5.75 3.13 9.66
C ASP A 121 -5.26 2.13 10.71
N GLY A 122 -4.68 1.04 10.26
CA GLY A 122 -4.09 0.03 11.15
C GLY A 122 -5.11 -0.91 11.83
N VAL A 123 -6.40 -0.83 11.48
CA VAL A 123 -7.40 -1.84 11.86
C VAL A 123 -7.39 -2.98 10.86
N LYS A 124 -7.62 -4.22 11.32
CA LYS A 124 -7.70 -5.39 10.43
C LYS A 124 -8.79 -5.20 9.38
N SER A 125 -8.51 -5.59 8.14
CA SER A 125 -9.41 -5.34 7.00
C SER A 125 -10.56 -6.34 6.88
N ASP A 126 -11.23 -6.61 7.99
CA ASP A 126 -12.42 -7.46 8.07
C ASP A 126 -13.66 -6.58 8.22
N PHE A 127 -14.55 -6.63 7.23
CA PHE A 127 -15.72 -5.76 7.17
C PHE A 127 -16.81 -6.32 6.26
N PHE A 128 -17.97 -5.68 6.29
CA PHE A 128 -19.11 -5.93 5.42
C PHE A 128 -19.43 -4.69 4.60
N ALA A 129 -19.91 -4.90 3.38
CA ALA A 129 -20.41 -3.86 2.50
C ALA A 129 -21.87 -4.15 2.14
N GLY A 130 -22.80 -3.46 2.79
CA GLY A 130 -24.21 -3.88 2.80
C GLY A 130 -24.42 -5.14 3.63
N ASP A 131 -25.50 -5.90 3.34
CA ASP A 131 -25.91 -7.05 4.13
C ASP A 131 -25.44 -8.41 3.53
N ASP A 132 -24.92 -8.39 2.31
CA ASP A 132 -24.62 -9.55 1.45
C ASP A 132 -23.12 -9.73 1.15
N MET A 133 -22.30 -8.67 1.25
CA MET A 133 -20.87 -8.76 0.93
C MET A 133 -20.02 -8.77 2.20
N LYS A 134 -19.36 -9.90 2.45
CA LYS A 134 -18.40 -10.06 3.55
C LYS A 134 -16.98 -10.07 3.03
N PHE A 135 -16.13 -9.22 3.59
CA PHE A 135 -14.71 -9.18 3.32
C PHE A 135 -13.96 -9.75 4.53
N VAL A 136 -13.13 -10.77 4.27
CA VAL A 136 -12.24 -11.38 5.27
C VAL A 136 -10.84 -11.34 4.72
N ASN A 137 -9.90 -10.88 5.54
CA ASN A 137 -8.55 -10.58 5.14
C ASN A 137 -8.46 -9.66 3.91
N GLY A 138 -9.40 -8.71 3.77
CA GLY A 138 -9.48 -7.83 2.61
C GLY A 138 -10.05 -8.46 1.32
N LEU A 139 -10.41 -9.75 1.31
CA LEU A 139 -10.97 -10.41 0.12
C LEU A 139 -12.45 -10.70 0.29
N LEU A 140 -13.22 -10.53 -0.79
CA LEU A 140 -14.64 -10.89 -0.82
C LEU A 140 -14.80 -12.41 -0.64
N VAL A 141 -15.49 -12.81 0.41
CA VAL A 141 -15.87 -14.21 0.67
C VAL A 141 -17.16 -14.51 -0.08
N LYS A 142 -17.15 -15.55 -0.90
CA LYS A 142 -18.33 -16.08 -1.60
C LYS A 142 -19.11 -17.05 -0.74
#